data_AF-A0A1I7E4X0-F1
#
_entry.id   AF-A0A1I7E4X0-F1
#
_cell.length_a   1.000
_cell.length_b   1.000
_cell.length_c   1.000
_cell.angle_alpha   90.00
_cell.angle_beta   90.00
_cell.angle_gamma   90.00
#
_symmetry.space_group_name_H-M   'P 1'
#
loop_
_entity.id
_entity.type
_entity.pdbx_description
1 polymer ?
#
loop_
_entity_poly.entity_id
_entity_poly.type
_entity_poly.pdbx_seq_one_letter_code
_entity_poly.pdbx_strand_id
1 'polypeptide(L)'
;MPRPTKQSPERGDARTRLLEAARDVIRQKGFAATSVDDLCQSAGVTKGAFFHHFKTKDALGVAAANYWAETTSALFAGAPYHKPDDPLDRVLAYLDFRKGIIGGETFEYTCLVGTMTQEVHDSAPAIRDACAASIFGHAATLEADIEAARAQRGIDAEWTAESLARHTQAVLQGGFILAKATGDSDLARESVDHLIRYVRGLFGLDVEPQTSTTREN
;
A
#
# COMPACT_ATOMS: atom_id res chain seq x y z
N MET A 1 -9.69 -13.18 -51.64
CA MET A 1 -8.64 -12.68 -50.73
C MET A 1 -9.28 -12.39 -49.38
N PRO A 2 -8.86 -13.00 -48.26
CA PRO A 2 -9.40 -12.68 -46.95
C PRO A 2 -8.91 -11.30 -46.51
N ARG A 3 -9.82 -10.52 -45.91
CA ARG A 3 -9.63 -9.16 -45.43
C ARG A 3 -8.70 -9.18 -44.20
N PRO A 4 -7.64 -8.36 -44.13
CA PRO A 4 -6.79 -8.30 -42.95
C PRO A 4 -7.60 -7.76 -41.77
N THR A 5 -7.78 -8.59 -40.74
CA THR A 5 -8.32 -8.15 -39.44
C THR A 5 -7.36 -7.13 -38.86
N LYS A 6 -7.86 -5.91 -38.65
CA LYS A 6 -7.15 -4.83 -37.96
C LYS A 6 -6.65 -5.36 -36.61
N GLN A 7 -5.34 -5.61 -36.53
CA GLN A 7 -4.63 -5.60 -35.25
C GLN A 7 -4.88 -4.23 -34.64
N SER A 8 -5.67 -4.21 -33.57
CA SER A 8 -5.79 -3.04 -32.71
C SER A 8 -4.52 -2.97 -31.87
N PRO A 9 -3.97 -1.77 -31.63
CA PRO A 9 -2.73 -1.60 -30.88
C PRO A 9 -2.86 -2.27 -29.51
N GLU A 10 -1.78 -2.90 -29.03
CA GLU A 10 -1.70 -3.73 -27.82
C GLU A 10 -2.22 -3.02 -26.56
N ARG A 11 -3.54 -2.91 -26.42
CA ARG A 11 -4.20 -2.85 -25.12
C ARG A 11 -4.01 -4.24 -24.54
N GLY A 12 -3.38 -4.36 -23.37
CA GLY A 12 -3.06 -5.66 -22.76
C GLY A 12 -4.25 -6.62 -22.66
N ASP A 13 -3.98 -7.87 -22.28
CA ASP A 13 -5.00 -8.92 -22.13
C ASP A 13 -6.23 -8.41 -21.36
N ALA A 14 -7.43 -8.82 -21.80
CA ALA A 14 -8.70 -8.41 -21.21
C ALA A 14 -8.74 -8.70 -19.70
N ARG A 15 -8.06 -9.77 -19.26
CA ARG A 15 -7.86 -10.07 -17.84
C ARG A 15 -7.12 -8.95 -17.12
N THR A 16 -6.00 -8.47 -17.66
CA THR A 16 -5.21 -7.38 -17.05
C THR A 16 -6.00 -6.09 -16.99
N ARG A 17 -6.71 -5.73 -18.07
CA ARG A 17 -7.58 -4.54 -18.09
C ARG A 17 -8.68 -4.60 -17.04
N LEU A 18 -9.25 -5.79 -16.79
CA LEU A 18 -10.23 -5.99 -15.72
C LEU A 18 -9.62 -5.82 -14.33
N LEU A 19 -8.37 -6.25 -14.12
CA LEU A 19 -7.66 -6.07 -12.84
C LEU A 19 -7.25 -4.62 -12.60
N GLU A 20 -6.82 -3.90 -13.64
CA GLU A 20 -6.57 -2.45 -13.59
C GLU A 20 -7.85 -1.68 -13.29
N ALA A 21 -8.95 -1.99 -14.00
CA ALA A 21 -10.25 -1.41 -13.71
C ALA A 21 -10.72 -1.72 -12.29
N ALA A 22 -10.50 -2.94 -11.80
CA ALA A 22 -10.81 -3.31 -10.43
C ALA A 22 -10.01 -2.48 -9.43
N ARG A 23 -8.70 -2.37 -9.62
CA ARG A 23 -7.83 -1.51 -8.79
C ARG A 23 -8.39 -0.09 -8.69
N ASP A 24 -8.72 0.51 -9.83
CA ASP A 24 -9.11 1.92 -9.87
C ASP A 24 -10.51 2.15 -9.30
N VAL A 25 -11.50 1.37 -9.75
CA VAL A 25 -12.91 1.54 -9.33
C VAL A 25 -13.10 1.17 -7.85
N ILE A 26 -12.46 0.10 -7.37
CA ILE A 26 -12.59 -0.31 -5.95
C ILE A 26 -11.94 0.71 -5.03
N ARG A 27 -10.78 1.30 -5.40
CA ARG A 27 -10.15 2.35 -4.58
C ARG A 27 -11.00 3.62 -4.52
N GLN A 28 -11.76 3.90 -5.58
CA GLN A 28 -12.63 5.07 -5.66
C GLN A 28 -13.91 4.93 -4.83
N LYS A 29 -14.60 3.79 -4.89
CA LYS A 29 -15.93 3.65 -4.27
C LYS A 29 -16.15 2.40 -3.42
N GLY A 30 -15.14 1.56 -3.25
CA GLY A 30 -15.23 0.32 -2.48
C GLY A 30 -15.59 -0.91 -3.31
N PHE A 31 -15.33 -2.09 -2.78
CA PHE A 31 -15.59 -3.38 -3.42
C PHE A 31 -17.07 -3.73 -3.42
N ALA A 32 -17.76 -3.48 -2.31
CA ALA A 32 -19.19 -3.72 -2.15
C ALA A 32 -20.00 -2.91 -3.17
N ALA A 33 -19.68 -1.62 -3.34
CA ALA A 33 -20.35 -0.72 -4.29
C ALA A 33 -19.90 -0.88 -5.75
N THR A 34 -18.88 -1.70 -6.02
CA THR A 34 -18.42 -2.01 -7.38
C THR A 34 -19.24 -3.15 -7.99
N SER A 35 -19.86 -2.89 -9.14
CA SER A 35 -20.60 -3.90 -9.91
C SER A 35 -19.74 -4.47 -11.05
N VAL A 36 -20.17 -5.62 -11.59
CA VAL A 36 -19.56 -6.20 -12.81
C VAL A 36 -19.71 -5.25 -14.00
N ASP A 37 -20.80 -4.49 -14.07
CA ASP A 37 -21.02 -3.47 -15.10
C ASP A 37 -19.99 -2.35 -15.03
N ASP A 38 -19.72 -1.81 -13.85
CA ASP A 38 -18.70 -0.77 -13.65
C ASP A 38 -17.32 -1.25 -14.13
N LEU A 39 -16.96 -2.49 -13.76
CA LEU A 39 -15.70 -3.11 -14.14
C LEU A 39 -15.61 -3.31 -15.66
N CYS A 40 -16.67 -3.80 -16.30
CA CYS A 40 -16.71 -3.99 -17.75
C CYS A 40 -16.61 -2.65 -18.49
N GLN A 41 -17.34 -1.64 -18.02
CA GLN A 41 -17.32 -0.29 -18.59
C GLN A 41 -15.93 0.34 -18.47
N SER A 42 -15.35 0.33 -17.26
CA SER A 42 -14.02 0.88 -16.99
C SER A 42 -12.93 0.14 -17.78
N ALA A 43 -12.98 -1.19 -17.78
CA ALA A 43 -12.03 -2.01 -18.54
C ALA A 43 -12.25 -1.94 -20.06
N GLY A 44 -13.39 -1.44 -20.55
CA GLY A 44 -13.76 -1.43 -21.97
C GLY A 44 -13.92 -2.83 -22.56
N VAL A 45 -14.58 -3.74 -21.83
CA VAL A 45 -14.85 -5.13 -22.21
C VAL A 45 -16.33 -5.48 -22.04
N THR A 46 -16.76 -6.61 -22.59
CA THR A 46 -18.14 -7.09 -22.42
C THR A 46 -18.31 -7.92 -21.15
N LYS A 47 -19.55 -8.08 -20.67
CA LYS A 47 -19.87 -9.05 -19.60
C LYS A 47 -19.43 -10.47 -19.95
N GLY A 48 -19.58 -10.88 -21.22
CA GLY A 48 -19.13 -12.19 -21.67
C GLY A 48 -17.62 -12.38 -21.47
N ALA A 49 -16.81 -11.35 -21.78
CA ALA A 49 -15.38 -11.37 -21.53
C ALA A 49 -15.06 -11.40 -20.02
N PHE A 50 -15.80 -10.66 -19.19
CA PHE A 50 -15.66 -10.77 -17.73
C PHE A 50 -15.86 -12.21 -17.25
N PHE A 51 -16.99 -12.84 -17.58
CA PHE A 51 -17.32 -14.18 -17.10
C PHE A 51 -16.46 -15.30 -17.73
N HIS A 52 -15.78 -15.00 -18.84
CA HIS A 52 -14.73 -15.85 -19.38
C HIS A 52 -13.52 -15.94 -18.44
N HIS A 53 -13.06 -14.81 -17.88
CA HIS A 53 -11.89 -14.76 -17.00
C HIS A 53 -12.21 -14.99 -15.52
N PHE A 54 -13.35 -14.50 -15.04
CA PHE A 54 -13.73 -14.53 -13.63
C PHE A 54 -15.15 -15.06 -13.46
N LYS A 55 -15.31 -16.18 -12.77
CA LYS A 55 -16.63 -16.80 -12.55
C LYS A 55 -17.56 -15.94 -11.71
N THR A 56 -17.01 -15.15 -10.79
CA THR A 56 -17.74 -14.26 -9.88
C THR A 56 -16.98 -12.97 -9.65
N LYS A 57 -17.64 -11.94 -9.10
CA LYS A 57 -16.97 -10.71 -8.63
C LYS A 57 -15.93 -11.03 -7.55
N ASP A 58 -16.22 -11.98 -6.67
CA ASP A 58 -15.31 -12.37 -5.60
C ASP A 58 -14.04 -13.05 -6.12
N ALA A 59 -14.16 -13.87 -7.18
CA ALA A 59 -13.00 -14.44 -7.86
C ALA A 59 -12.10 -13.34 -8.47
N LEU A 60 -12.70 -12.28 -9.01
CA LEU A 60 -11.95 -11.09 -9.41
C LEU A 60 -11.37 -10.35 -8.20
N GLY A 61 -12.08 -10.27 -7.07
CA GLY A 61 -11.58 -9.65 -5.84
C GLY A 61 -10.29 -10.30 -5.34
N VAL A 62 -10.25 -11.63 -5.27
CA VAL A 62 -9.02 -12.37 -4.92
C VAL A 62 -7.90 -12.07 -5.92
N ALA A 63 -8.20 -12.12 -7.21
CA ALA A 63 -7.21 -11.83 -8.25
C ALA A 63 -6.71 -10.38 -8.23
N ALA A 64 -7.57 -9.42 -7.90
CA ALA A 64 -7.23 -8.00 -7.77
C ALA A 64 -6.32 -7.75 -6.56
N ALA A 65 -6.56 -8.44 -5.44
CA ALA A 65 -5.66 -8.38 -4.28
C ALA A 65 -4.24 -8.91 -4.61
N ASN A 66 -4.16 -10.03 -5.35
CA ASN A 66 -2.87 -10.58 -5.79
C ASN A 66 -2.17 -9.67 -6.81
N TYR A 67 -2.91 -9.17 -7.79
CA TYR A 67 -2.40 -8.22 -8.78
C TYR A 67 -1.89 -6.92 -8.14
N TRP A 68 -2.58 -6.44 -7.10
CA TRP A 68 -2.12 -5.32 -6.29
C TRP A 68 -0.82 -5.62 -5.56
N ALA A 69 -0.71 -6.80 -4.95
CA ALA A 69 0.51 -7.23 -4.27
C ALA A 69 1.70 -7.27 -5.25
N GLU A 70 1.51 -7.85 -6.44
CA GLU A 70 2.53 -7.91 -7.50
C GLU A 70 2.95 -6.52 -7.98
N THR A 71 1.98 -5.67 -8.31
CA THR A 71 2.24 -4.33 -8.86
C THR A 71 2.91 -3.42 -7.83
N THR A 72 2.44 -3.47 -6.58
CA THR A 72 3.05 -2.67 -5.51
C THR A 72 4.42 -3.23 -5.11
N SER A 73 4.60 -4.56 -5.06
CA SER A 73 5.92 -5.15 -4.83
C SER A 73 6.94 -4.67 -5.86
N ALA A 74 6.58 -4.67 -7.15
CA ALA A 74 7.43 -4.14 -8.22
C ALA A 74 7.75 -2.64 -8.06
N LEU A 75 6.75 -1.81 -7.72
CA LEU A 75 6.94 -0.38 -7.46
C LEU A 75 7.95 -0.13 -6.33
N PHE A 76 7.80 -0.83 -5.20
CA PHE A 76 8.65 -0.64 -4.02
C PHE A 76 10.03 -1.26 -4.19
N ALA A 77 10.16 -2.38 -4.90
CA ALA A 77 11.46 -2.96 -5.24
C ALA A 77 12.31 -2.02 -6.13
N GLY A 78 11.67 -1.23 -7.01
CA GLY A 78 12.35 -0.26 -7.87
C GLY A 78 12.54 1.14 -7.28
N ALA A 79 12.07 1.39 -6.05
CA ALA A 79 12.07 2.71 -5.46
C ALA A 79 13.47 3.13 -4.95
N PRO A 80 13.78 4.44 -4.89
CA PRO A 80 15.11 4.92 -4.55
C PRO A 80 15.51 4.74 -3.08
N TYR A 81 14.60 4.29 -2.21
CA TYR A 81 14.88 4.13 -0.78
C TYR A 81 15.89 3.01 -0.48
N HIS A 82 16.21 2.15 -1.45
CA HIS A 82 17.25 1.12 -1.33
C HIS A 82 18.68 1.66 -1.48
N LYS A 83 18.85 2.93 -1.89
CA LYS A 83 20.17 3.52 -2.19
C LYS A 83 21.08 3.78 -0.99
N PRO A 84 20.58 4.20 0.19
CA PRO A 84 21.45 4.38 1.36
C PRO A 84 22.18 3.10 1.77
N ASP A 85 23.44 3.27 2.18
CA ASP A 85 24.27 2.16 2.68
C ASP A 85 23.81 1.71 4.08
N ASP A 86 23.46 2.68 4.94
CA ASP A 86 22.97 2.42 6.28
C ASP A 86 21.52 1.89 6.24
N PRO A 87 21.22 0.77 6.92
CA PRO A 87 19.89 0.16 6.91
C PRO A 87 18.81 1.02 7.58
N LEU A 88 19.15 1.82 8.59
CA LEU A 88 18.18 2.75 9.19
C LEU A 88 17.85 3.87 8.22
N ASP A 89 18.83 4.39 7.49
CA ASP A 89 18.60 5.38 6.45
C ASP A 89 17.70 4.81 5.33
N ARG A 90 17.81 3.51 5.00
CA ARG A 90 16.85 2.85 4.09
C ARG A 90 15.43 2.80 4.65
N VAL A 91 15.26 2.47 5.93
CA VAL A 91 13.94 2.48 6.60
C VAL A 91 13.34 3.88 6.62
N LEU A 92 14.13 4.91 6.96
CA LEU A 92 13.67 6.30 6.97
C LEU A 92 13.34 6.78 5.54
N ALA A 93 14.18 6.46 4.56
CA ALA A 93 13.93 6.77 3.15
C ALA A 93 12.68 6.06 2.61
N TYR A 94 12.35 4.85 3.10
CA TYR A 94 11.09 4.19 2.77
C TYR A 94 9.89 4.99 3.28
N LEU A 95 9.96 5.50 4.52
CA LEU A 95 8.90 6.34 5.09
C LEU A 95 8.76 7.66 4.34
N ASP A 96 9.88 8.29 3.97
CA ASP A 96 9.87 9.50 3.14
C ASP A 96 9.29 9.22 1.74
N PHE A 97 9.65 8.09 1.13
CA PHE A 97 9.06 7.67 -0.14
C PHE A 97 7.55 7.45 -0.02
N ARG A 98 7.10 6.76 1.04
CA ARG A 98 5.67 6.59 1.36
C ARG A 98 4.96 7.93 1.52
N LYS A 99 5.56 8.88 2.23
CA LYS A 99 5.03 10.25 2.35
C LYS A 99 4.96 10.96 1.00
N GLY A 100 6.00 10.84 0.18
CA GLY A 100 6.11 11.51 -1.12
C GLY A 100 5.09 11.05 -2.17
N ILE A 101 4.61 9.81 -2.07
CA ILE A 101 3.54 9.28 -2.95
C ILE A 101 2.12 9.56 -2.43
N ILE A 102 1.97 10.18 -1.25
CA ILE A 102 0.67 10.65 -0.77
C ILE A 102 0.41 12.02 -1.39
N GLY A 103 -0.62 12.13 -2.22
CA GLY A 103 -1.07 13.38 -2.82
C GLY A 103 -2.11 13.14 -3.91
N GLY A 104 -2.76 14.23 -4.33
CA GLY A 104 -3.87 14.15 -5.28
C GLY A 104 -5.17 13.67 -4.63
N GLU A 105 -6.01 13.02 -5.41
CA GLU A 105 -7.29 12.47 -4.95
C GLU A 105 -7.08 11.25 -4.05
N THR A 106 -7.96 11.04 -3.06
CA THR A 106 -7.79 9.97 -2.05
C THR A 106 -7.60 8.57 -2.66
N PHE A 107 -8.29 8.27 -3.77
CA PHE A 107 -8.16 6.99 -4.44
C PHE A 107 -6.79 6.78 -5.12
N GLU A 108 -5.97 7.83 -5.30
CA GLU A 108 -4.68 7.75 -5.98
C GLU A 108 -3.58 7.18 -5.06
N TYR A 109 -3.69 7.38 -3.75
CA TYR A 109 -2.69 6.91 -2.77
C TYR A 109 -3.23 5.90 -1.74
N THR A 110 -4.55 5.73 -1.59
CA THR A 110 -5.10 4.77 -0.61
C THR A 110 -4.93 3.31 -1.03
N CYS A 111 -4.91 2.39 -0.07
CA CYS A 111 -4.61 0.98 -0.31
C CYS A 111 -5.85 0.19 -0.81
N LEU A 112 -5.71 -0.54 -1.93
CA LEU A 112 -6.77 -1.41 -2.46
C LEU A 112 -7.15 -2.48 -1.43
N VAL A 113 -6.17 -3.28 -1.00
CA VAL A 113 -6.39 -4.39 -0.07
C VAL A 113 -6.84 -3.91 1.31
N GLY A 114 -6.40 -2.72 1.74
CA GLY A 114 -6.90 -2.09 2.98
C GLY A 114 -8.39 -1.68 2.89
N THR A 115 -8.83 -1.22 1.71
CA THR A 115 -10.25 -0.92 1.45
C THR A 115 -11.07 -2.20 1.43
N MET A 116 -10.60 -3.22 0.71
CA MET A 116 -11.31 -4.49 0.57
C MET A 116 -11.43 -5.23 1.91
N THR A 117 -10.36 -5.33 2.70
CA THR A 117 -10.40 -6.02 4.00
C THR A 117 -11.45 -5.43 4.93
N GLN A 118 -11.60 -4.11 4.97
CA GLN A 118 -12.60 -3.46 5.84
C GLN A 118 -14.04 -3.79 5.43
N GLU A 119 -14.30 -4.01 4.14
CA GLU A 119 -15.64 -4.30 3.63
C GLU A 119 -16.01 -5.78 3.69
N VAL A 120 -15.01 -6.68 3.61
CA VAL A 120 -15.26 -8.10 3.34
C VAL A 120 -14.77 -9.06 4.43
N HIS A 121 -14.31 -8.56 5.58
CA HIS A 121 -13.61 -9.37 6.61
C HIS A 121 -14.34 -10.68 6.97
N ASP A 122 -15.67 -10.64 7.15
CA ASP A 122 -16.49 -11.81 7.47
C ASP A 122 -17.28 -12.34 6.28
N SER A 123 -17.57 -11.49 5.29
CA SER A 123 -18.43 -11.84 4.16
C SER A 123 -17.71 -12.56 3.02
N ALA A 124 -16.39 -12.37 2.87
CA ALA A 124 -15.59 -13.06 1.85
C ALA A 124 -14.20 -13.47 2.37
N PRO A 125 -14.08 -14.60 3.11
CA PRO A 125 -12.81 -15.06 3.69
C PRO A 125 -11.66 -15.19 2.70
N ALA A 126 -11.92 -15.68 1.48
CA ALA A 126 -10.87 -15.82 0.46
C ALA A 126 -10.29 -14.46 0.02
N ILE A 127 -11.11 -13.42 -0.04
CA ILE A 127 -10.65 -12.06 -0.35
C ILE A 127 -9.87 -11.50 0.83
N ARG A 128 -10.39 -11.67 2.06
CA ARG A 128 -9.69 -11.27 3.29
C ARG A 128 -8.28 -11.88 3.35
N ASP A 129 -8.16 -13.18 3.09
CA ASP A 129 -6.90 -13.91 3.19
C ASP A 129 -5.89 -13.43 2.14
N ALA A 130 -6.33 -13.17 0.90
CA ALA A 130 -5.47 -12.57 -0.13
C ALA A 130 -5.03 -11.13 0.23
N CYS A 131 -5.93 -10.33 0.81
CA CYS A 131 -5.60 -9.00 1.29
C CYS A 131 -4.62 -9.04 2.45
N ALA A 132 -4.79 -9.97 3.40
CA ALA A 132 -3.87 -10.18 4.52
C ALA A 132 -2.47 -10.54 4.02
N ALA A 133 -2.37 -11.48 3.07
CA ALA A 133 -1.09 -11.84 2.46
C ALA A 133 -0.38 -10.62 1.83
N SER A 134 -1.13 -9.73 1.16
CA SER A 134 -0.58 -8.50 0.59
C SER A 134 -0.11 -7.51 1.67
N ILE A 135 -0.93 -7.25 2.69
CA ILE A 135 -0.62 -6.29 3.76
C ILE A 135 0.60 -6.73 4.57
N PHE A 136 0.60 -7.98 5.04
CA PHE A 136 1.69 -8.52 5.85
C PHE A 136 2.94 -8.81 5.02
N GLY A 137 2.78 -9.27 3.77
CA GLY A 137 3.91 -9.45 2.85
C GLY A 137 4.64 -8.13 2.57
N HIS A 138 3.90 -7.02 2.44
CA HIS A 138 4.54 -5.70 2.29
C HIS A 138 5.24 -5.25 3.57
N ALA A 139 4.66 -5.48 4.76
CA ALA A 139 5.33 -5.20 6.02
C ALA A 139 6.67 -5.96 6.11
N ALA A 140 6.66 -7.26 5.80
CA ALA A 140 7.82 -8.13 5.89
C ALA A 140 9.03 -7.63 5.08
N THR A 141 8.82 -6.83 4.02
CA THR A 141 9.91 -6.25 3.22
C THR A 141 10.83 -5.32 4.02
N LEU A 142 10.36 -4.75 5.13
CA LEU A 142 11.14 -3.84 5.99
C LEU A 142 11.94 -4.58 7.07
N GLU A 143 11.60 -5.83 7.36
CA GLU A 143 12.13 -6.54 8.53
C GLU A 143 13.65 -6.70 8.47
N ALA A 144 14.19 -6.99 7.29
CA ALA A 144 15.63 -7.18 7.10
C ALA A 144 16.42 -5.90 7.41
N ASP A 145 15.96 -4.74 6.91
CA ASP A 145 16.62 -3.46 7.17
C ASP A 145 16.43 -3.03 8.63
N ILE A 146 15.24 -3.22 9.21
CA ILE A 146 15.01 -2.91 10.62
C ILE A 146 15.92 -3.75 11.52
N GLU A 147 16.03 -5.06 11.27
CA GLU A 147 16.88 -5.94 12.07
C GLU A 147 18.36 -5.62 11.89
N ALA A 148 18.81 -5.35 10.66
CA ALA A 148 20.18 -4.91 10.41
C ALA A 148 20.49 -3.59 11.14
N ALA A 149 19.56 -2.63 11.14
CA ALA A 149 19.72 -1.37 11.86
C ALA A 149 19.81 -1.58 13.38
N ARG A 150 18.99 -2.49 13.94
CA ARG A 150 19.03 -2.84 15.38
C ARG A 150 20.36 -3.45 15.74
N ALA A 151 20.81 -4.45 14.98
CA ALA A 151 22.07 -5.15 15.22
C ALA A 151 23.28 -4.22 15.12
N GLN A 152 23.35 -3.36 14.09
CA GLN A 152 24.44 -2.41 13.91
C GLN A 152 24.55 -1.38 15.05
N ARG A 153 23.42 -1.05 15.68
CA ARG A 153 23.35 -0.07 16.78
C ARG A 153 23.34 -0.71 18.17
N GLY A 154 23.40 -2.04 18.25
CA GLY A 154 23.37 -2.77 19.53
C GLY A 154 22.10 -2.52 20.34
N ILE A 155 20.95 -2.33 19.68
CA ILE A 155 19.68 -2.05 20.36
C ILE A 155 19.13 -3.34 20.96
N ASP A 156 19.14 -3.41 22.28
CA ASP A 156 18.42 -4.42 23.06
C ASP A 156 17.11 -3.81 23.58
N ALA A 157 16.00 -4.21 22.97
CA ALA A 157 14.66 -3.69 23.27
C ALA A 157 13.59 -4.76 23.02
N GLU A 158 12.45 -4.65 23.72
CA GLU A 158 11.35 -5.61 23.64
C GLU A 158 10.66 -5.67 22.26
N TRP A 159 10.70 -4.58 21.49
CA TRP A 159 10.10 -4.54 20.16
C TRP A 159 10.97 -5.30 19.13
N THR A 160 10.34 -5.93 18.16
CA THR A 160 11.00 -6.71 17.10
C THR A 160 10.94 -6.00 15.76
N ALA A 161 11.77 -6.42 14.80
CA ALA A 161 11.68 -5.97 13.41
C ALA A 161 10.28 -6.22 12.82
N GLU A 162 9.73 -7.41 13.06
CA GLU A 162 8.38 -7.79 12.65
C GLU A 162 7.30 -6.89 13.27
N SER A 163 7.39 -6.56 14.57
CA SER A 163 6.39 -5.68 15.21
C SER A 163 6.48 -4.24 14.69
N LEU A 164 7.68 -3.72 14.44
CA LEU A 164 7.85 -2.36 13.91
C LEU A 164 7.41 -2.25 12.44
N ALA A 165 7.69 -3.29 11.63
CA ALA A 165 7.20 -3.39 10.26
C ALA A 165 5.66 -3.41 10.21
N ARG A 166 5.00 -4.19 11.08
CA ARG A 166 3.54 -4.19 11.22
C ARG A 166 2.99 -2.86 11.72
N HIS A 167 3.68 -2.21 12.68
CA HIS A 167 3.28 -0.88 13.16
C HIS A 167 3.32 0.16 12.03
N THR A 168 4.33 0.10 11.17
CA THR A 168 4.42 0.96 9.97
C THR A 168 3.19 0.79 9.07
N GLN A 169 2.75 -0.45 8.80
CA GLN A 169 1.50 -0.68 8.08
C GLN A 169 0.27 -0.13 8.82
N ALA A 170 0.19 -0.34 10.13
CA ALA A 170 -0.94 0.14 10.93
C ALA A 170 -1.10 1.67 10.83
N VAL A 171 0.01 2.43 10.96
CA VAL A 171 -0.01 3.90 10.84
C VAL A 171 -0.40 4.35 9.44
N LEU A 172 0.16 3.72 8.39
CA LEU A 172 -0.17 4.08 7.00
C LEU A 172 -1.65 3.83 6.67
N GLN A 173 -2.18 2.66 7.04
CA GLN A 173 -3.60 2.34 6.83
C GLN A 173 -4.50 3.27 7.65
N GLY A 174 -4.14 3.59 8.90
CA GLY A 174 -4.85 4.56 9.73
C GLY A 174 -4.85 5.96 9.11
N GLY A 175 -3.69 6.44 8.65
CA GLY A 175 -3.58 7.72 7.98
C GLY A 175 -4.45 7.81 6.72
N PHE A 176 -4.55 6.73 5.95
CA PHE A 176 -5.46 6.66 4.80
C PHE A 176 -6.93 6.76 5.19
N ILE A 177 -7.33 6.20 6.33
CA ILE A 177 -8.69 6.35 6.86
C ILE A 177 -8.97 7.80 7.25
N LEU A 178 -8.04 8.46 7.96
CA LEU A 178 -8.19 9.87 8.35
C LEU A 178 -8.30 10.79 7.13
N ALA A 179 -7.48 10.55 6.11
CA ALA A 179 -7.53 11.31 4.87
C ALA A 179 -8.83 11.07 4.10
N LYS A 180 -9.35 9.83 4.04
CA LYS A 180 -10.66 9.55 3.44
C LYS A 180 -11.81 10.21 4.21
N ALA A 181 -11.73 10.29 5.53
CA ALA A 181 -12.77 10.88 6.37
C ALA A 181 -12.93 12.39 6.19
N THR A 182 -11.87 13.08 5.76
CA THR A 182 -11.82 14.54 5.62
C THR A 182 -11.69 15.02 4.19
N GLY A 183 -11.23 14.14 3.28
CA GLY A 183 -10.79 14.51 1.94
C GLY A 183 -9.40 15.16 1.92
N ASP A 184 -8.68 15.18 3.04
CA ASP A 184 -7.39 15.86 3.18
C ASP A 184 -6.22 14.87 3.28
N SER A 185 -5.36 14.87 2.26
CA SER A 185 -4.16 14.02 2.22
C SER A 185 -3.10 14.40 3.27
N ASP A 186 -3.14 15.62 3.80
CA ASP A 186 -2.15 16.09 4.78
C ASP A 186 -2.24 15.34 6.10
N LEU A 187 -3.42 14.87 6.51
CA LEU A 187 -3.57 14.02 7.69
C LEU A 187 -2.82 12.68 7.58
N ALA A 188 -2.78 12.11 6.37
CA ALA A 188 -1.99 10.90 6.13
C ALA A 188 -0.49 11.22 6.15
N ARG A 189 -0.06 12.36 5.58
CA ARG A 189 1.34 12.80 5.64
C ARG A 189 1.80 13.10 7.07
N GLU A 190 0.96 13.75 7.87
CA GLU A 190 1.21 14.03 9.28
C GLU A 190 1.40 12.73 10.09
N SER A 191 0.59 11.71 9.81
CA SER A 191 0.74 10.39 10.42
C SER A 191 2.09 9.75 10.08
N VAL A 192 2.57 9.90 8.83
CA VAL A 192 3.90 9.42 8.44
C VAL A 192 5.01 10.23 9.10
N ASP A 193 4.87 11.55 9.23
CA ASP A 193 5.82 12.39 9.96
C ASP A 193 5.97 11.99 11.43
N HIS A 194 4.84 11.65 12.08
CA HIS A 194 4.87 11.10 13.44
C HIS A 194 5.56 9.73 13.50
N LEU A 195 5.32 8.87 12.51
CA LEU A 195 6.01 7.58 12.43
C LEU A 195 7.52 7.74 12.23
N ILE A 196 7.96 8.69 11.40
CA ILE A 196 9.39 9.00 11.22
C ILE A 196 10.02 9.42 12.55
N ARG A 197 9.39 10.35 13.29
CA ARG A 197 9.85 10.75 14.63
C ARG A 197 9.90 9.56 15.60
N TYR A 198 8.88 8.72 15.58
CA TYR A 198 8.82 7.51 16.41
C TYR A 198 9.98 6.55 16.09
N VAL A 199 10.23 6.25 14.82
CA VAL A 199 11.35 5.39 14.40
C VAL A 199 12.69 6.03 14.81
N ARG A 200 12.90 7.32 14.56
CA ARG A 200 14.11 8.02 15.02
C ARG A 200 14.32 7.89 16.54
N GLY A 201 13.25 7.99 17.33
CA GLY A 201 13.27 7.78 18.77
C GLY A 201 13.65 6.35 19.17
N LEU A 202 13.10 5.32 18.52
CA LEU A 202 13.45 3.92 18.77
C LEU A 202 14.93 3.62 18.50
N PHE A 203 15.55 4.34 17.57
CA PHE A 203 16.95 4.19 17.20
C PHE A 203 17.88 5.25 17.81
N GLY A 204 17.38 6.05 18.76
CA GLY A 204 18.18 7.04 19.49
C GLY A 204 18.73 8.18 18.64
N LEU A 205 18.14 8.46 17.48
CA LEU A 205 18.63 9.48 16.55
C LEU A 205 18.29 10.92 16.97
N ASP A 206 17.26 11.14 17.80
CA ASP A 206 16.92 12.45 18.35
C ASP A 206 16.16 12.33 19.68
N VAL A 207 16.90 12.43 20.79
CA VAL A 207 16.41 13.14 21.97
C VAL A 207 17.55 14.06 22.36
N GLU A 208 17.70 15.21 21.69
CA GLU A 208 18.50 16.28 22.30
C GLU A 208 17.84 16.61 23.64
N PRO A 209 18.53 16.46 24.79
CA PRO A 209 18.02 17.02 26.01
C PRO A 209 17.94 18.53 25.78
N GLN A 210 16.74 19.10 25.89
CA GLN A 210 16.59 20.55 25.99
C GLN A 210 17.47 20.98 27.17
N THR A 211 18.66 21.50 26.88
CA THR A 211 19.47 22.17 27.87
C THR A 211 18.66 23.39 28.26
N SER A 212 18.02 23.29 29.43
CA SER A 212 17.41 24.41 30.13
C SER A 212 18.46 25.50 30.22
N THR A 213 18.38 26.47 29.31
CA THR A 213 19.03 27.75 29.47
C THR A 213 18.36 28.41 30.67
N THR A 214 18.89 28.16 31.86
CA THR A 214 18.60 28.95 33.05
C THR A 214 19.09 30.36 32.71
N ARG A 215 18.16 31.24 32.32
CA ARG A 215 18.41 32.67 32.31
C ARG A 215 18.66 33.10 33.75
N GLU A 216 19.80 33.73 33.93
CA GLU A 216 20.27 34.40 35.13
C GLU A 216 19.21 35.36 35.70
N ASN A 217 19.17 35.43 37.03
CA ASN A 217 19.00 36.67 37.77
C ASN A 217 20.18 36.80 38.72
#